data_AF-A0A7C1B9E0-F1
#
_entry.id   AF-A0A7C1B9E0-F1
#
_cell.length_a   1.000
_cell.length_b   1.000
_cell.length_c   1.000
_cell.angle_alpha   90.00
_cell.angle_beta   90.00
_cell.angle_gamma   90.00
#
_symmetry.space_group_name_H-M   'P 1'
#
loop_
_entity.id
_entity.type
_entity.pdbx_description
1 polymer ?
#
loop_
_entity_poly.entity_id
_entity_poly.type
_entity_poly.pdbx_seq_one_letter_code
_entity_poly.pdbx_strand_id
1 'polypeptide(L)'
;MGVNNVSFCFELMDEGRLREVCPGKSRFVGLKRYLDAIEHCASMFDTTNGEIIAGLEPVEKTLEAIDWITGVGAIPTVCVFRPLKGTDYENVPPPKTEEVAPIFARLYQRCMEHNLPIGIAPNIKVSMVLLPEEGRYFLDNPRPYGLKRVRLWAMSKAFGIYFRTKLKVK
;
A
#
# COMPACT_ATOMS: atom_id res chain seq x y z
N MET A 1 2.99 4.30 -24.81
CA MET A 1 1.98 3.43 -24.16
C MET A 1 1.07 4.17 -23.16
N GLY A 2 1.31 5.45 -22.80
CA GLY A 2 0.31 6.24 -22.03
C GLY A 2 0.04 5.75 -20.61
N VAL A 3 0.93 4.92 -20.05
CA VAL A 3 0.83 4.40 -18.68
C VAL A 3 1.60 5.34 -17.76
N ASN A 4 0.93 5.80 -16.70
CA ASN A 4 1.49 6.74 -15.73
C ASN A 4 1.77 6.10 -14.37
N ASN A 5 1.06 5.02 -14.05
CA ASN A 5 1.11 4.36 -12.75
C ASN A 5 1.03 2.84 -12.93
N VAL A 6 1.71 2.10 -12.07
CA VAL A 6 1.71 0.64 -12.06
C VAL A 6 1.57 0.11 -10.63
N SER A 7 0.98 -1.07 -10.49
CA SER A 7 0.82 -1.73 -9.21
C SER A 7 1.24 -3.19 -9.29
N PHE A 8 1.91 -3.69 -8.25
CA PHE A 8 2.45 -5.04 -8.18
C PHE A 8 1.98 -5.74 -6.91
N CYS A 9 1.08 -6.71 -7.06
CA CYS A 9 0.61 -7.56 -5.96
C CYS A 9 1.58 -8.74 -5.77
N PHE A 10 2.51 -8.60 -4.83
CA PHE A 10 3.40 -9.70 -4.43
C PHE A 10 2.91 -10.45 -3.18
N GLU A 11 1.86 -9.93 -2.53
CA GLU A 11 1.10 -10.53 -1.44
C GLU A 11 1.85 -10.66 -0.11
N LEU A 12 3.01 -11.31 -0.07
CA LEU A 12 3.70 -11.67 1.17
C LEU A 12 5.20 -11.42 1.06
N MET A 13 5.80 -10.90 2.14
CA MET A 13 7.24 -10.66 2.24
C MET A 13 7.99 -11.87 2.79
N ASP A 14 7.31 -12.75 3.53
CA ASP A 14 7.89 -14.03 3.93
C ASP A 14 7.90 -15.01 2.74
N GLU A 15 9.09 -15.34 2.22
CA GLU A 15 9.21 -16.28 1.09
C GLU A 15 8.67 -17.68 1.39
N GLY A 16 8.74 -18.12 2.65
CA GLY A 16 8.19 -19.40 3.07
C GLY A 16 6.66 -19.40 2.95
N ARG A 17 6.02 -18.36 3.49
CA ARG A 17 4.58 -18.16 3.37
C ARG A 17 4.15 -17.89 1.93
N LEU A 18 4.94 -17.16 1.15
CA LEU A 18 4.67 -16.94 -0.28
C LEU A 18 4.65 -18.25 -1.07
N ARG A 19 5.58 -19.18 -0.80
CA ARG A 19 5.61 -20.52 -1.40
C ARG A 19 4.36 -21.32 -1.07
N GLU A 20 3.86 -21.21 0.15
CA GLU A 20 2.69 -21.95 0.63
C GLU A 20 1.38 -21.34 0.12
N VAL A 21 1.20 -20.03 0.30
CA VAL A 21 -0.05 -19.30 0.02
C VAL A 21 -0.20 -19.01 -1.47
N CYS A 22 0.90 -18.71 -2.17
CA CYS A 22 0.90 -18.33 -3.58
C CYS A 22 1.93 -19.14 -4.39
N PRO A 23 1.80 -20.48 -4.43
CA PRO A 23 2.80 -21.36 -5.03
C PRO A 23 3.09 -21.03 -6.50
N GLY A 24 2.08 -20.60 -7.26
CA GLY A 24 2.23 -20.14 -8.63
C GLY A 24 3.11 -18.89 -8.75
N LYS A 25 2.82 -17.84 -7.96
CA LYS A 25 3.62 -16.61 -7.96
C LYS A 25 5.06 -16.88 -7.51
N SER A 26 5.23 -17.68 -6.45
CA SER A 26 6.55 -18.03 -5.95
C SER A 26 7.36 -18.84 -6.98
N ARG A 27 6.73 -19.76 -7.71
CA ARG A 27 7.43 -20.64 -8.65
C ARG A 27 7.81 -19.94 -9.96
N PHE A 28 6.92 -19.10 -10.51
CA PHE A 28 7.11 -18.53 -11.84
C PHE A 28 7.71 -17.12 -11.85
N VAL A 29 7.50 -16.35 -10.78
CA VAL A 29 7.98 -14.97 -10.69
C VAL A 29 9.00 -14.83 -9.56
N GLY A 30 8.65 -15.32 -8.36
CA GLY A 30 9.46 -15.21 -7.15
C GLY A 30 9.41 -13.81 -6.52
N LEU A 31 9.61 -13.75 -5.19
CA LEU A 31 9.54 -12.49 -4.44
C LEU A 31 10.53 -11.45 -4.98
N LYS A 32 11.79 -11.84 -5.17
CA LYS A 32 12.85 -10.94 -5.66
C LYS A 32 12.46 -10.21 -6.96
N ARG A 33 11.83 -10.90 -7.91
CA ARG A 33 11.46 -10.31 -9.21
C ARG A 33 10.37 -9.23 -9.04
N TYR A 34 9.43 -9.42 -8.12
CA TYR A 34 8.46 -8.38 -7.78
C TYR A 34 9.14 -7.18 -7.13
N LEU A 35 10.04 -7.41 -6.17
CA LEU A 35 10.78 -6.35 -5.50
C LEU A 35 11.64 -5.55 -6.51
N ASP A 36 12.41 -6.23 -7.36
CA ASP A 36 13.21 -5.60 -8.42
C ASP A 36 12.32 -4.76 -9.36
N ALA A 37 11.11 -5.25 -9.70
CA ALA A 37 10.17 -4.54 -10.57
C ALA A 37 9.61 -3.29 -9.88
N ILE A 38 9.23 -3.38 -8.62
CA ILE A 38 8.71 -2.24 -7.84
C ILE A 38 9.79 -1.16 -7.72
N GLU A 39 11.01 -1.53 -7.34
CA GLU A 39 12.13 -0.59 -7.23
C GLU A 39 12.41 0.12 -8.56
N HIS A 40 12.50 -0.66 -9.64
CA HIS A 40 12.71 -0.10 -10.97
C HIS A 40 11.57 0.85 -11.39
N CYS A 41 10.32 0.43 -11.21
CA CYS A 41 9.16 1.23 -11.59
C CYS A 41 8.99 2.49 -10.73
N ALA A 42 9.34 2.44 -9.44
CA ALA A 42 9.29 3.59 -8.55
C ALA A 42 10.23 4.73 -9.01
N SER A 43 11.31 4.39 -9.73
CA SER A 43 12.22 5.38 -10.33
C SER A 43 11.72 5.99 -11.66
N MET A 44 10.72 5.37 -12.31
CA MET A 44 10.30 5.72 -13.66
C MET A 44 8.87 6.26 -13.78
N PHE A 45 7.94 5.74 -12.98
CA PHE A 45 6.52 6.09 -13.06
C PHE A 45 6.15 7.19 -12.06
N ASP A 46 5.05 7.91 -12.34
CA ASP A 46 4.56 8.97 -11.46
C ASP A 46 4.17 8.40 -10.08
N THR A 47 3.58 7.21 -10.07
CA THR A 47 3.33 6.41 -8.84
C THR A 47 3.52 4.93 -9.13
N THR A 48 4.18 4.24 -8.20
CA THR A 48 4.26 2.78 -8.17
C THR A 48 3.70 2.27 -6.85
N ASN A 49 2.89 1.22 -6.92
CA ASN A 49 2.31 0.57 -5.76
C ASN A 49 2.88 -0.83 -5.56
N GLY A 50 3.18 -1.16 -4.30
CA GLY A 50 3.43 -2.54 -3.87
C GLY A 50 2.24 -3.02 -3.03
N GLU A 51 1.57 -4.08 -3.47
CA GLU A 51 0.39 -4.60 -2.77
C GLU A 51 0.71 -5.88 -1.99
N ILE A 52 0.29 -5.88 -0.72
CA ILE A 52 0.53 -6.94 0.27
C ILE A 52 -0.74 -7.30 1.04
N ILE A 53 -0.75 -8.48 1.67
CA ILE A 53 -1.84 -8.99 2.50
C ILE A 53 -1.38 -9.12 3.95
N ALA A 54 -2.05 -8.42 4.86
CA ALA A 54 -1.91 -8.60 6.30
C ALA A 54 -2.74 -9.80 6.79
N GLY A 55 -2.21 -10.56 7.74
CA GLY A 55 -2.89 -11.68 8.40
C GLY A 55 -2.60 -13.07 7.83
N LEU A 56 -1.72 -13.17 6.82
CA LEU A 56 -1.27 -14.45 6.25
C LEU A 56 0.22 -14.75 6.49
N GLU A 57 0.93 -13.85 7.16
CA GLU A 57 2.32 -13.96 7.59
C GLU A 57 2.49 -13.28 8.96
N PRO A 58 3.60 -13.50 9.68
CA PRO A 58 3.89 -12.76 10.90
C PRO A 58 3.86 -11.24 10.66
N VAL A 59 3.31 -10.48 11.62
CA VAL A 59 3.13 -9.02 11.50
C VAL A 59 4.44 -8.33 11.15
N GLU A 60 5.56 -8.80 11.71
CA GLU A 60 6.90 -8.26 11.47
C GLU A 60 7.27 -8.26 9.99
N LYS A 61 6.86 -9.30 9.25
CA LYS A 61 7.12 -9.42 7.80
C LYS A 61 6.27 -8.45 7.00
N THR A 62 5.04 -8.19 7.43
CA THR A 62 4.19 -7.16 6.82
C THR A 62 4.73 -5.75 7.09
N LEU A 63 5.27 -5.49 8.30
CA LEU A 63 5.93 -4.22 8.61
C LEU A 63 7.23 -4.05 7.80
N GLU A 64 8.01 -5.12 7.63
CA GLU A 64 9.19 -5.16 6.75
C GLU A 64 8.80 -4.80 5.31
N ALA A 65 7.69 -5.33 4.81
CA ALA A 65 7.17 -5.00 3.49
C ALA A 65 6.85 -3.51 3.34
N ILE A 66 6.13 -2.93 4.30
CA ILE A 66 5.81 -1.49 4.31
C ILE A 66 7.10 -0.67 4.32
N ASP A 67 8.05 -1.02 5.19
CA ASP A 67 9.31 -0.31 5.34
C ASP A 67 10.15 -0.36 4.06
N TRP A 68 10.17 -1.51 3.38
CA TRP A 68 10.86 -1.71 2.11
C TRP A 68 10.18 -0.94 0.97
N ILE A 69 8.87 -1.12 0.77
CA ILE A 69 8.10 -0.49 -0.32
C ILE A 69 8.24 1.04 -0.24
N THR A 70 8.02 1.61 0.95
CA THR A 70 8.17 3.05 1.15
C THR A 70 9.61 3.52 0.98
N GLY A 71 10.59 2.70 1.36
CA GLY A 71 12.02 2.99 1.22
C GLY A 71 12.48 3.14 -0.22
N VAL A 72 11.87 2.42 -1.17
CA VAL A 72 12.15 2.55 -2.60
C VAL A 72 11.30 3.63 -3.29
N GLY A 73 10.48 4.38 -2.54
CA GLY A 73 9.64 5.45 -3.07
C GLY A 73 8.27 5.01 -3.60
N ALA A 74 7.91 3.73 -3.43
CA ALA A 74 6.60 3.19 -3.78
C ALA A 74 5.59 3.35 -2.63
N ILE A 75 4.30 3.33 -2.95
CA ILE A 75 3.21 3.44 -1.97
C ILE A 75 2.68 2.04 -1.66
N PRO A 76 2.74 1.58 -0.39
CA PRO A 76 2.16 0.30 -0.04
C PRO A 76 0.65 0.33 -0.07
N THR A 77 0.05 -0.77 -0.54
CA THR A 77 -1.38 -1.05 -0.41
C THR A 77 -1.54 -2.32 0.40
N VAL A 78 -2.23 -2.22 1.55
CA VAL A 78 -2.39 -3.32 2.49
C VAL A 78 -3.83 -3.81 2.44
N CYS A 79 -4.01 -5.03 1.94
CA CYS A 79 -5.25 -5.77 2.03
C CYS A 79 -5.29 -6.56 3.35
N VAL A 80 -6.43 -6.58 4.03
CA VAL A 80 -6.61 -7.46 5.20
C VAL A 80 -7.18 -8.77 4.73
N PHE A 81 -6.55 -9.89 5.11
CA PHE A 81 -7.03 -11.21 4.78
C PHE A 81 -8.47 -11.43 5.26
N ARG A 82 -9.30 -11.98 4.37
CA ARG A 82 -10.67 -12.40 4.66
C ARG A 82 -10.88 -13.77 4.04
N PRO A 83 -11.28 -14.79 4.80
CA PRO A 83 -11.60 -16.09 4.23
C PRO A 83 -12.76 -15.97 3.24
N LEU A 84 -12.62 -16.65 2.09
CA LEU A 84 -13.67 -16.72 1.07
C LEU A 84 -14.10 -18.18 0.90
N LYS A 85 -15.42 -18.40 0.85
CA LYS A 85 -16.00 -19.73 0.68
C LYS A 85 -15.48 -20.39 -0.59
N GLY A 86 -15.07 -21.66 -0.50
CA GLY A 86 -14.54 -22.44 -1.62
C GLY A 86 -13.08 -22.14 -1.98
N THR A 87 -12.35 -21.43 -1.13
CA THR A 87 -10.89 -21.28 -1.24
C THR A 87 -10.19 -22.23 -0.25
N ASP A 88 -8.93 -22.57 -0.51
CA ASP A 88 -8.13 -23.40 0.40
C ASP A 88 -8.05 -22.83 1.82
N TYR A 89 -8.25 -21.51 1.95
CA TYR A 89 -8.15 -20.75 3.20
C TYR A 89 -9.53 -20.35 3.76
N GLU A 90 -10.62 -20.98 3.31
CA GLU A 90 -11.98 -20.62 3.73
C GLU A 90 -12.24 -20.74 5.23
N ASN A 91 -11.51 -21.62 5.92
CA ASN A 91 -11.64 -21.86 7.36
C ASN A 91 -10.56 -21.18 8.21
N VAL A 92 -9.65 -20.44 7.57
CA VAL A 92 -8.63 -19.65 8.29
C VAL A 92 -9.31 -18.42 8.86
N PRO A 93 -9.22 -18.16 10.19
CA PRO A 93 -9.84 -16.98 10.77
C PRO A 93 -9.20 -15.71 10.22
N PRO A 94 -9.97 -14.62 10.03
CA PRO A 94 -9.38 -13.33 9.73
C PRO A 94 -8.50 -12.85 10.90
N PRO A 95 -7.48 -12.01 10.64
CA PRO A 95 -6.64 -11.47 11.69
C PRO A 95 -7.46 -10.58 12.65
N LYS A 96 -7.00 -10.47 13.90
CA LYS A 96 -7.66 -9.63 14.89
C LYS A 96 -7.37 -8.16 14.64
N THR A 97 -8.32 -7.28 14.96
CA THR A 97 -8.17 -5.84 14.78
C THR A 97 -6.93 -5.28 15.49
N GLU A 98 -6.62 -5.81 16.68
CA GLU A 98 -5.48 -5.38 17.50
C GLU A 98 -4.13 -5.71 16.84
N GLU A 99 -4.08 -6.75 16.01
CA GLU A 99 -2.88 -7.15 15.26
C GLU A 99 -2.72 -6.30 13.99
N VAL A 100 -3.82 -5.86 13.38
CA VAL A 100 -3.81 -5.13 12.10
C VAL A 100 -3.74 -3.61 12.26
N ALA A 101 -4.35 -3.05 13.31
CA ALA A 101 -4.33 -1.59 13.54
C ALA A 101 -2.91 -0.98 13.55
N PRO A 102 -1.90 -1.60 14.20
CA PRO A 102 -0.52 -1.11 14.15
C PRO A 102 0.10 -1.11 12.75
N ILE A 103 -0.33 -2.01 11.86
CA ILE A 103 0.15 -2.08 10.47
C ILE A 103 -0.25 -0.82 9.71
N PHE A 104 -1.51 -0.38 9.85
CA PHE A 104 -1.99 0.84 9.21
C PHE A 104 -1.39 2.11 9.83
N ALA A 105 -1.13 2.10 11.15
CA ALA A 105 -0.37 3.16 11.81
C ALA A 105 1.04 3.29 11.19
N ARG A 106 1.75 2.17 11.05
CA ARG A 106 3.09 2.12 10.44
C ARG A 106 3.06 2.57 8.98
N LEU A 107 2.09 2.10 8.20
CA LEU A 107 1.89 2.50 6.80
C LEU A 107 1.87 4.03 6.67
N TYR A 108 1.02 4.69 7.47
CA TYR A 108 0.93 6.15 7.45
C TYR A 108 2.24 6.81 7.88
N GLN A 109 2.85 6.36 8.98
CA GLN A 109 4.13 6.92 9.46
C GLN A 109 5.21 6.86 8.39
N ARG A 110 5.38 5.72 7.73
CA ARG A 110 6.43 5.51 6.73
C ARG A 110 6.19 6.31 5.46
N CYS A 111 4.94 6.37 4.98
CA CYS A 111 4.58 7.27 3.89
C CYS A 111 4.89 8.74 4.23
N MET A 112 4.61 9.17 5.46
CA MET A 112 4.92 10.52 5.90
C MET A 112 6.43 10.75 6.01
N GLU A 113 7.19 9.83 6.59
CA GLU A 113 8.65 9.90 6.75
C GLU A 113 9.35 10.08 5.39
N HIS A 114 8.95 9.29 4.40
CA HIS A 114 9.48 9.33 3.03
C HIS A 114 8.86 10.42 2.13
N ASN A 115 7.92 11.22 2.65
CA ASN A 115 7.24 12.30 1.91
C ASN A 115 6.47 11.81 0.66
N LEU A 116 5.87 10.63 0.75
CA LEU A 116 5.11 10.05 -0.34
C LEU A 116 3.79 10.82 -0.59
N PRO A 117 3.33 10.93 -1.84
CA PRO A 117 2.19 11.75 -2.23
C PRO A 117 0.82 11.09 -1.91
N ILE A 118 0.56 10.79 -0.65
CA ILE A 118 -0.71 10.15 -0.21
C ILE A 118 -1.86 11.17 -0.12
N GLY A 119 -3.09 10.74 -0.42
CA GLY A 119 -4.30 11.57 -0.31
C GLY A 119 -4.37 12.80 -1.23
N ILE A 120 -3.53 12.88 -2.28
CA ILE A 120 -3.52 14.03 -3.20
C ILE A 120 -4.48 13.88 -4.38
N ALA A 121 -4.82 12.64 -4.74
CA ALA A 121 -5.71 12.35 -5.86
C ALA A 121 -7.17 12.62 -5.46
N PRO A 122 -7.92 13.43 -6.25
CA PRO A 122 -9.30 13.76 -5.91
C PRO A 122 -10.23 12.56 -6.09
N ASN A 123 -11.23 12.45 -5.21
CA ASN A 123 -12.33 11.47 -5.32
C ASN A 123 -11.92 10.00 -5.30
N ILE A 124 -10.73 9.67 -4.76
CA ILE A 124 -10.38 8.28 -4.49
C ILE A 124 -11.12 7.82 -3.24
N LYS A 125 -12.05 6.90 -3.44
CA LYS A 125 -12.77 6.20 -2.37
C LYS A 125 -12.69 4.72 -2.69
N VAL A 126 -12.14 3.95 -1.76
CA VAL A 126 -11.97 2.51 -1.91
C VAL A 126 -12.72 1.79 -0.79
N SER A 127 -13.32 0.65 -1.09
CA SER A 127 -14.08 -0.16 -0.13
C SER A 127 -13.34 -1.40 0.34
N MET A 128 -12.24 -1.77 -0.34
CA MET A 128 -11.51 -3.01 -0.07
C MET A 128 -10.27 -2.84 0.80
N VAL A 129 -9.69 -1.64 0.85
CA VAL A 129 -8.47 -1.32 1.61
C VAL A 129 -8.66 0.00 2.33
N LEU A 130 -7.84 0.26 3.35
CA LEU A 130 -7.69 1.60 3.90
C LEU A 130 -6.64 2.36 3.10
N LEU A 131 -6.91 3.62 2.81
CA LEU A 131 -5.95 4.52 2.20
C LEU A 131 -4.84 4.85 3.22
N PRO A 132 -3.59 5.07 2.78
CA PRO A 132 -2.50 5.40 3.69
C PRO A 132 -2.83 6.57 4.64
N GLU A 133 -3.53 7.61 4.17
CA GLU A 133 -3.94 8.75 4.99
C GLU A 133 -4.97 8.40 6.09
N GLU A 134 -5.72 7.31 5.94
CA GLU A 134 -6.65 6.80 6.96
C GLU A 134 -5.89 6.09 8.09
N GLY A 135 -4.67 5.61 7.80
CA GLY A 135 -3.76 5.04 8.80
C GLY A 135 -3.45 5.98 9.99
N ARG A 136 -3.61 7.30 9.79
CA ARG A 136 -3.43 8.31 10.85
C ARG A 136 -4.34 8.12 12.06
N TYR A 137 -5.50 7.48 11.89
CA TYR A 137 -6.46 7.25 12.96
C TYR A 137 -6.02 6.17 13.95
N PHE A 138 -4.99 5.38 13.59
CA PHE A 138 -4.42 4.34 14.43
C PHE A 138 -3.15 4.79 15.17
N LEU A 139 -2.81 6.08 15.11
CA LEU A 139 -1.68 6.64 15.86
C LEU A 139 -2.09 7.02 17.28
N ASP A 140 -1.23 6.73 18.24
CA ASP A 140 -1.42 7.13 19.64
C ASP A 140 -1.37 8.66 19.81
N ASN A 141 -0.57 9.35 18.99
CA ASN A 141 -0.50 10.80 18.97
C ASN A 141 -1.52 11.37 17.97
N PRO A 142 -2.43 12.26 18.39
CA PRO A 142 -3.48 12.80 17.51
C PRO A 142 -2.99 13.82 16.47
N ARG A 143 -1.76 14.37 16.55
CA ARG A 143 -1.29 15.44 15.64
C ARG A 143 0.18 15.36 15.14
N PRO A 144 0.70 14.23 14.66
CA PRO A 144 2.02 14.20 14.07
C PRO A 144 2.03 14.77 12.64
N TYR A 145 3.22 15.21 12.21
CA TYR A 145 3.53 15.66 10.84
C TYR A 145 2.74 16.88 10.31
N GLY A 146 2.41 17.85 11.16
CA GLY A 146 1.59 19.03 10.81
C GLY A 146 2.00 19.73 9.51
N LEU A 147 3.29 20.05 9.34
CA LEU A 147 3.82 20.68 8.12
C LEU A 147 3.62 19.82 6.87
N LYS A 148 3.93 18.52 6.95
CA LYS A 148 3.77 17.58 5.82
C LYS A 148 2.29 17.45 5.43
N ARG A 149 1.38 17.46 6.40
CA ARG A 149 -0.07 17.43 6.15
C ARG A 149 -0.56 18.68 5.44
N VAL A 150 -0.09 19.87 5.83
CA VAL A 150 -0.40 21.12 5.13
C VAL A 150 0.09 21.07 3.69
N ARG A 151 1.31 20.54 3.46
CA ARG A 151 1.85 20.32 2.12
C ARG A 151 0.97 19.37 1.29
N LEU A 152 0.62 18.20 1.80
CA LEU A 152 -0.23 17.24 1.09
C LEU A 152 -1.63 17.82 0.79
N TRP A 153 -2.20 18.59 1.71
CA TRP A 153 -3.46 19.30 1.47
C TRP A 153 -3.35 20.32 0.34
N ALA A 154 -2.29 21.13 0.32
CA ALA A 154 -2.06 22.09 -0.75
C ALA A 154 -1.87 21.39 -2.11
N MET A 155 -1.10 20.29 -2.12
CA MET A 155 -0.94 19.43 -3.31
C MET A 155 -2.29 18.87 -3.78
N SER A 156 -3.12 18.35 -2.87
CA SER A 156 -4.46 17.84 -3.19
C SER A 156 -5.35 18.91 -3.83
N LYS A 157 -5.30 20.17 -3.35
CA LYS A 157 -6.04 21.29 -3.96
C LYS A 157 -5.54 21.62 -5.36
N ALA A 158 -4.22 21.73 -5.53
CA ALA A 158 -3.62 22.01 -6.84
C ALA A 158 -3.91 20.90 -7.84
N PHE A 159 -3.71 19.64 -7.45
CA PHE A 159 -3.96 18.47 -8.29
C PHE A 159 -5.44 18.34 -8.63
N GLY A 160 -6.34 18.62 -7.68
CA GLY A 160 -7.77 18.67 -7.95
C GLY A 160 -8.18 19.73 -8.99
N ILE A 161 -7.54 20.91 -8.99
CA ILE A 161 -7.76 21.94 -10.02
C ILE A 161 -7.26 21.43 -11.38
N TYR A 162 -6.02 20.94 -11.44
CA TYR A 162 -5.43 20.39 -12.66
C TYR A 162 -6.25 19.25 -13.27
N PHE A 163 -6.70 18.32 -12.43
CA PHE A 163 -7.50 17.18 -12.87
C PHE A 163 -8.85 17.64 -13.45
N ARG A 164 -9.52 18.61 -12.80
CA ARG A 164 -10.78 19.18 -13.32
C ARG A 164 -10.58 19.93 -14.64
N THR A 165 -9.50 20.68 -14.82
CA THR A 165 -9.24 21.40 -16.07
C THR A 165 -8.93 20.44 -17.22
N LYS A 166 -8.14 19.39 -16.98
CA LYS A 166 -7.88 18.33 -17.97
C LYS A 166 -9.13 17.53 -18.33
N LEU A 167 -9.98 17.19 -17.37
CA LEU A 167 -11.23 16.45 -17.64
C LEU A 167 -12.32 17.28 -18.33
N LYS A 168 -12.32 18.61 -18.15
CA LYS A 168 -13.22 19.53 -18.87
C LYS A 168 -12.84 19.72 -20.34
N VAL A 169 -11.68 19.21 -20.78
CA VAL A 169 -11.34 19.07 -22.19
C VAL A 169 -11.93 17.74 -22.68
N LYS A 170 -13.25 17.69 -22.80
CA LYS A 170 -14.02 16.69 -23.54
C LYS A 170 -15.27 17.36 -24.07
#